data_AF-A0A8X7QAT5-F1
#
_entry.id   AF-A0A8X7QAT5-F1
#
_cell.length_a   1.000
_cell.length_b   1.000
_cell.length_c   1.000
_cell.angle_alpha   90.00
_cell.angle_beta   90.00
_cell.angle_gamma   90.00
#
_symmetry.space_group_name_H-M   'P 1'
#
loop_
_entity.id
_entity.type
_entity.pdbx_description
1 polymer ?
#
loop_
_entity_poly.entity_id
_entity_poly.type
_entity_poly.pdbx_seq_one_letter_code
_entity_poly.pdbx_strand_id
1 'polypeptide(L)'
;METHVSHERTVRGVKELAKSIGTNGLVAGQAMDLSGEGLDQNDAGVEELEFIHVHKTGSLLEASAVTRVVIGGGLEKEVEKIRRLATCIGLLFQVVEIENLLWI
;
A
#
# COMPACT_ATOMS: atom_id res chain seq x y z
N MET A 1 -29.14 6.17 1.23
CA MET A 1 -28.89 6.18 -0.22
C MET A 1 -28.17 4.88 -0.54
N GLU A 2 -28.89 3.86 -1.02
CA GLU A 2 -28.27 2.60 -1.45
C GLU A 2 -27.55 2.87 -2.77
N THR A 3 -26.22 2.98 -2.72
CA THR A 3 -25.42 3.04 -3.93
C THR A 3 -25.37 1.64 -4.52
N HIS A 4 -26.23 1.38 -5.52
CA HIS A 4 -26.18 0.12 -6.27
C HIS A 4 -24.89 0.08 -7.10
N VAL A 5 -23.86 -0.58 -6.57
CA VAL A 5 -22.59 -0.82 -7.27
C VAL A 5 -22.80 -1.98 -8.25
N SER A 6 -22.37 -1.82 -9.51
CA SER A 6 -22.50 -2.90 -10.48
C SER A 6 -21.58 -4.07 -10.11
N HIS A 7 -22.03 -5.30 -10.41
CA HIS A 7 -21.24 -6.52 -10.21
C HIS A 7 -19.86 -6.42 -10.87
N GLU A 8 -19.78 -5.82 -12.07
CA GLU A 8 -18.52 -5.58 -12.77
C GLU A 8 -17.55 -4.71 -11.97
N ARG A 9 -18.04 -3.62 -11.37
CA ARG A 9 -17.22 -2.73 -10.53
C ARG A 9 -16.78 -3.42 -9.24
N THR A 10 -17.64 -4.23 -8.64
CA THR A 10 -17.29 -5.03 -7.45
C THR A 10 -16.18 -6.02 -7.77
N VAL A 11 -16.33 -6.82 -8.84
CA VAL A 11 -15.31 -7.80 -9.26
C VAL A 11 -14.00 -7.09 -9.61
N ARG A 12 -14.06 -5.95 -10.30
CA ARG A 12 -12.88 -5.17 -10.60
C ARG A 12 -12.20 -4.62 -9.35
N GLY A 13 -12.96 -4.10 -8.38
CA GLY A 13 -12.43 -3.62 -7.10
C GLY A 13 -11.71 -4.72 -6.33
N VAL A 14 -12.32 -5.92 -6.25
CA VAL A 14 -11.69 -7.10 -5.66
C VAL A 14 -10.40 -7.47 -6.38
N LYS A 15 -10.38 -7.39 -7.72
CA LYS A 15 -9.18 -7.67 -8.52
C LYS A 15 -8.05 -6.68 -8.23
N GLU A 16 -8.34 -5.39 -8.12
CA GLU A 16 -7.33 -4.38 -7.78
C GLU A 16 -6.80 -4.59 -6.35
N LEU A 17 -7.69 -4.85 -5.39
CA LEU A 17 -7.30 -5.17 -4.01
C LEU A 17 -6.40 -6.41 -3.94
N ALA A 18 -6.77 -7.49 -4.64
CA ALA A 18 -6.00 -8.73 -4.66
C ALA A 18 -4.60 -8.56 -5.26
N LYS A 19 -4.44 -7.70 -6.29
CA LYS A 19 -3.12 -7.38 -6.85
C LYS A 19 -2.21 -6.72 -5.82
N SER A 20 -2.74 -5.76 -5.05
CA SER A 20 -1.96 -5.04 -4.04
C SER A 20 -1.66 -5.86 -2.78
N ILE A 21 -2.53 -6.82 -2.43
CA ILE A 21 -2.33 -7.68 -1.25
C ILE A 21 -1.40 -8.86 -1.53
N GLY A 22 -1.18 -9.23 -2.80
CA GLY A 22 -0.43 -10.44 -3.17
C GLY A 22 1.04 -10.46 -2.74
N THR A 23 1.73 -11.52 -3.18
CA THR A 23 3.14 -11.83 -2.82
C THR A 23 4.17 -10.80 -3.28
N ASN A 24 3.76 -9.81 -4.09
CA ASN A 24 4.61 -8.71 -4.54
C ASN A 24 4.20 -7.36 -3.90
N GLY A 25 3.27 -7.37 -2.95
CA GLY A 25 2.76 -6.18 -2.25
C GLY A 25 2.70 -6.45 -0.76
N LEU A 26 1.53 -6.31 -0.15
CA LEU A 26 1.34 -6.40 1.30
C LEU A 26 1.98 -7.62 1.95
N VAL A 27 1.77 -8.82 1.38
CA VAL A 27 2.30 -10.07 1.96
C VAL A 27 3.83 -10.09 1.99
N ALA A 28 4.51 -9.53 0.98
CA ALA A 28 5.97 -9.45 0.98
C ALA A 28 6.49 -8.55 2.10
N GLY A 29 5.89 -7.36 2.25
CA GLY A 29 6.26 -6.43 3.31
C GLY A 29 6.03 -7.02 4.70
N GLN A 30 4.89 -7.69 4.90
CA GLN A 30 4.58 -8.36 6.16
C GLN A 30 5.51 -9.54 6.45
N ALA A 31 5.88 -10.33 5.45
CA ALA A 31 6.78 -11.47 5.65
C ALA A 31 8.20 -11.01 6.04
N MET A 32 8.70 -9.93 5.43
CA MET A 32 9.99 -9.34 5.78
C MET A 32 9.97 -8.74 7.18
N ASP A 33 8.92 -7.99 7.52
CA ASP A 33 8.72 -7.42 8.85
C ASP A 33 8.77 -8.48 9.95
N LEU A 34 8.03 -9.59 9.79
CA LEU A 34 8.04 -10.71 10.72
C LEU A 34 9.37 -11.46 10.77
N SER A 35 10.14 -11.47 9.68
CA SER A 35 11.46 -12.10 9.62
C SER A 35 12.53 -11.27 10.35
N GLY A 36 12.32 -9.96 10.45
CA GLY A 36 13.15 -9.04 11.23
C GLY A 36 12.84 -9.03 12.73
N GLU A 37 11.68 -9.55 13.16
CA GLU A 37 11.33 -9.65 14.59
C GLU A 37 12.33 -10.57 15.33
N GLY A 38 13.13 -9.98 16.22
CA GLY A 38 14.13 -10.68 17.03
C GLY A 38 15.58 -10.46 16.62
N LEU A 39 15.82 -9.71 15.53
CA LEU A 39 17.12 -9.12 15.20
C LEU A 39 17.26 -7.77 15.91
N ASP A 40 18.49 -7.36 16.23
CA ASP A 40 18.73 -6.02 16.78
C ASP A 40 18.31 -5.01 15.71
N GLN A 41 17.34 -4.13 16.02
CA GLN A 41 16.82 -3.19 15.01
C GLN A 41 17.88 -2.18 14.57
N ASN A 42 18.99 -2.06 15.32
CA ASN A 42 20.17 -1.29 14.92
C ASN A 42 20.96 -1.95 13.77
N ASP A 43 20.73 -3.23 13.48
CA ASP A 43 21.35 -3.96 12.36
C ASP A 43 20.46 -3.96 11.09
N ALA A 44 19.20 -3.52 11.19
CA ALA A 44 18.32 -3.41 10.04
C ALA A 44 18.76 -2.23 9.16
N GLY A 45 19.20 -2.53 7.93
CA GLY A 45 19.61 -1.51 6.97
C GLY A 45 18.45 -0.62 6.53
N VAL A 46 18.76 0.62 6.12
CA VAL A 46 17.78 1.59 5.59
C VAL A 46 16.99 0.98 4.42
N GLU A 47 17.64 0.16 3.58
CA GLU A 47 17.03 -0.52 2.45
C GLU A 47 15.99 -1.59 2.86
N GLU A 48 16.18 -2.24 4.01
CA GLU A 48 15.26 -3.26 4.53
C GLU A 48 14.00 -2.62 5.12
N LEU A 49 14.17 -1.55 5.90
CA LEU A 49 13.07 -0.75 6.41
C LEU A 49 12.26 -0.13 5.26
N GLU A 50 12.95 0.40 4.25
CA GLU A 50 12.31 0.90 3.02
C GLU A 50 11.47 -0.19 2.34
N PHE A 51 12.02 -1.39 2.17
CA PHE A 51 11.29 -2.51 1.58
C PHE A 51 10.02 -2.83 2.37
N ILE A 52 10.11 -2.93 3.70
CA ILE A 52 8.98 -3.23 4.57
C ILE A 52 7.90 -2.14 4.42
N HIS A 53 8.25 -0.85 4.51
CA HIS A 53 7.27 0.23 4.47
C HIS A 53 6.59 0.39 3.10
N VAL A 54 7.35 0.28 2.01
CA VAL A 54 6.80 0.33 0.64
C VAL A 54 5.76 -0.77 0.44
N HIS A 55 6.09 -1.98 0.86
CA HIS A 55 5.25 -3.14 0.59
C HIS A 55 4.12 -3.29 1.61
N LYS A 56 4.32 -2.95 2.88
CA LYS A 56 3.29 -3.05 3.93
C LYS A 56 2.31 -1.87 3.91
N THR A 57 2.82 -0.65 3.97
CA THR A 57 2.00 0.57 4.13
C THR A 57 1.62 1.15 2.77
N GLY A 58 2.59 1.29 1.86
CA GLY A 58 2.36 1.87 0.53
C GLY A 58 1.35 1.07 -0.30
N SER A 59 1.51 -0.25 -0.34
CA SER A 59 0.61 -1.14 -1.12
C SER A 59 -0.83 -1.09 -0.62
N LEU A 60 -1.07 -0.99 0.69
CA LEU A 60 -2.42 -0.95 1.24
C LEU A 60 -3.10 0.41 1.01
N LEU A 61 -2.33 1.50 1.11
CA LEU A 61 -2.80 2.85 0.79
C LEU A 61 -3.24 2.95 -0.67
N GLU A 62 -2.42 2.45 -1.59
CA GLU A 62 -2.75 2.37 -3.01
C GLU A 62 -4.02 1.54 -3.23
N ALA A 63 -4.08 0.34 -2.66
CA ALA A 63 -5.22 -0.57 -2.81
C ALA A 63 -6.54 0.09 -2.38
N SER A 64 -6.53 0.76 -1.23
CA SER A 64 -7.69 1.47 -0.69
C SER A 64 -8.16 2.59 -1.62
N ALA A 65 -7.22 3.42 -2.08
CA ALA A 65 -7.52 4.57 -2.93
C ALA A 65 -8.02 4.15 -4.32
N VAL A 66 -7.36 3.18 -4.95
CA VAL A 66 -7.76 2.63 -6.25
C VAL A 66 -9.13 1.95 -6.17
N THR A 67 -9.34 1.10 -5.16
CA THR A 67 -10.62 0.39 -4.97
C THR A 67 -11.79 1.36 -4.84
N ARG A 68 -11.60 2.48 -4.13
CA ARG A 68 -12.63 3.53 -4.00
C ARG A 68 -12.99 4.16 -5.34
N VAL A 69 -12.01 4.50 -6.17
CA VAL A 69 -12.26 5.09 -7.49
C VAL A 69 -12.95 4.09 -8.42
N VAL A 70 -12.54 2.82 -8.38
CA VAL A 70 -13.16 1.74 -9.17
C VAL A 70 -14.61 1.51 -8.78
N ILE A 71 -14.91 1.38 -7.49
CA ILE A 71 -16.28 1.20 -6.98
C ILE A 71 -17.14 2.42 -7.33
N GLY A 72 -16.57 3.62 -7.25
CA GLY A 72 -17.21 4.88 -7.63
C GLY A 72 -17.48 5.03 -9.14
N GLY A 73 -16.96 4.13 -9.97
CA GLY A 73 -17.13 4.19 -11.42
C GLY A 73 -16.21 5.18 -12.13
N GLY A 74 -15.07 5.50 -11.51
CA GLY A 74 -14.06 6.37 -12.11
C GLY A 74 -13.44 5.76 -13.37
N LEU A 75 -12.95 6.64 -14.24
CA LEU A 75 -12.28 6.30 -15.49
C LEU A 75 -10.85 5.80 -15.23
N GLU A 76 -10.26 5.07 -16.18
CA GLU A 76 -8.86 4.59 -16.04
C GLU A 76 -7.86 5.70 -15.73
N LYS A 77 -8.05 6.88 -16.33
CA LYS A 77 -7.21 8.06 -16.07
C LYS A 77 -7.30 8.53 -14.61
N GLU A 78 -8.42 8.33 -13.94
CA GLU A 78 -8.64 8.72 -12.54
C GLU A 78 -8.06 7.66 -11.61
N VAL A 79 -8.21 6.38 -11.98
CA VAL A 79 -7.55 5.25 -11.30
C VAL A 79 -6.03 5.42 -11.32
N GLU A 80 -5.46 5.79 -12.47
CA GLU A 80 -4.01 6.00 -12.57
C GLU A 80 -3.53 7.25 -11.82
N LYS A 81 -4.32 8.33 -11.81
CA LYS A 81 -4.02 9.51 -11.00
C LYS A 81 -4.04 9.21 -9.51
N ILE A 82 -5.06 8.50 -9.03
CA ILE A 82 -5.16 8.18 -7.60
C ILE A 82 -4.08 7.18 -7.18
N ARG A 83 -3.71 6.25 -8.06
CA ARG A 83 -2.59 5.33 -7.86
C ARG A 83 -1.31 6.11 -7.58
N ARG A 84 -0.92 7.01 -8.50
CA ARG A 84 0.27 7.85 -8.34
C ARG A 84 0.24 8.69 -7.08
N LEU A 85 -0.90 9.30 -6.77
CA LEU A 85 -1.06 10.07 -5.53
C LEU A 85 -0.83 9.19 -4.30
N ALA A 86 -1.43 8.00 -4.25
CA ALA A 86 -1.28 7.08 -3.14
C ALA A 86 0.16 6.57 -3.00
N THR A 87 0.84 6.29 -4.12
CA THR A 87 2.27 5.95 -4.12
C THR A 87 3.12 7.08 -3.52
N CYS A 88 2.89 8.33 -3.94
CA CYS A 88 3.61 9.49 -3.38
C CYS A 88 3.33 9.68 -1.88
N ILE A 89 2.08 9.49 -1.44
CA ILE A 89 1.72 9.57 -0.02
C ILE A 89 2.39 8.44 0.78
N GLY A 90 2.45 7.22 0.24
CA GLY A 90 3.14 6.10 0.88
C GLY A 90 4.63 6.38 1.09
N LEU A 91 5.30 6.91 0.06
CA LEU A 91 6.71 7.33 0.15
C LEU A 91 6.91 8.46 1.17
N LEU A 92 5.99 9.43 1.23
CA LEU A 92 6.05 10.50 2.23
C LEU A 92 5.91 9.95 3.66
N PHE A 93 5.00 9.00 3.86
CA PHE A 93 4.83 8.34 5.16
C PHE A 93 6.12 7.68 5.65
N GLN A 94 6.85 7.04 4.73
CA GLN A 94 8.12 6.41 5.02
C GLN A 94 9.20 7.41 5.46
N VAL A 95 9.34 8.55 4.76
CA VAL A 95 10.29 9.61 5.15
C VAL A 95 9.99 10.12 6.57
N VAL A 96 8.71 10.35 6.88
CA VAL A 96 8.31 10.84 8.21
C VAL A 96 8.54 9.79 9.30
N GLU A 97 8.31 8.50 9.05
CA GLU A 97 8.60 7.46 10.05
C GLU A 97 10.11 7.24 10.26
N ILE A 98 10.90 7.23 9.19
CA ILE A 98 12.36 7.10 9.30
C ILE A 98 12.95 8.29 10.08
N GLU A 99 12.47 9.53 9.83
CA GLU A 99 12.89 10.68 10.63
C GLU A 99 12.51 10.51 12.11
N ASN A 100 11.33 9.98 12.43
CA ASN A 100 10.94 9.74 13.82
C ASN A 100 11.78 8.66 14.51
N LEU A 101 12.36 7.71 13.77
CA LEU A 101 13.27 6.69 14.30
C LEU A 101 14.69 7.22 14.57
N LEU A 102 15.13 8.27 13.86
CA LEU A 102 16.47 8.87 14.04
C LEU A 102 16.60 9.77 15.30
N TRP A 103 15.49 10.08 15.98
CA TRP A 103 15.44 10.95 17.17
C TRP A 103 15.10 10.20 18.47
N ILE A 104 15.12 8.86 18.47
CA ILE A 104 14.96 7.99 19.64
C ILE A 104 16.24 7.17 19.80
#